data_AF-A0A2N6FFF4-F1
#
_entry.id   AF-A0A2N6FFF4-F1
#
_cell.length_a   1.000
_cell.length_b   1.000
_cell.length_c   1.000
_cell.angle_alpha   90.00
_cell.angle_beta   90.00
_cell.angle_gamma   90.00
#
_symmetry.space_group_name_H-M   'P 1'
#
loop_
_entity.id
_entity.type
_entity.pdbx_description
1 polymer ?
#
loop_
_entity_poly.entity_id
_entity_poly.type
_entity_poly.pdbx_seq_one_letter_code
_entity_poly.pdbx_strand_id
1 'polypeptide(L)'
;MHRLKIALICILTAGISLFAASYRFGDSAHAIGMLNMKGGKVRHPFMLKSGRDDYTLIMTGIVLPPVQGDVRVALEGQPAMRYSIYNSEPIVKLDIHRQPGFNGEILNDVRGRDRLALWVVMQPQTEDSLLRDEVTGKPGKKSSGEGPHGERPLSLNFYADDSGNKLLGIPVVFADLHSEGGSHGTRH
;
A
#
# COMPACT_ATOMS: atom_id res chain seq x y z
N MET A 1 -6.88 18.12 -47.67
CA MET A 1 -6.86 16.80 -46.98
C MET A 1 -5.96 16.74 -45.74
N HIS A 2 -4.78 17.38 -45.71
CA HIS A 2 -3.88 17.32 -44.55
C HIS A 2 -4.49 17.82 -43.22
N ARG A 3 -5.22 18.94 -43.22
CA ARG A 3 -5.83 19.52 -42.01
C ARG A 3 -6.86 18.59 -41.35
N LEU A 4 -7.67 17.89 -42.16
CA LEU A 4 -8.66 16.92 -41.68
C LEU A 4 -7.99 15.72 -41.00
N LYS A 5 -6.89 15.21 -41.56
CA LYS A 5 -6.12 14.11 -40.96
C LYS A 5 -5.55 14.49 -39.59
N ILE A 6 -4.96 15.68 -39.47
CA ILE A 6 -4.44 16.18 -38.19
C ILE A 6 -5.56 16.32 -37.16
N ALA A 7 -6.69 16.92 -37.54
CA ALA A 7 -7.83 17.06 -36.64
C ALA A 7 -8.34 15.70 -36.14
N LEU A 8 -8.44 14.71 -37.03
CA LEU A 8 -8.89 13.37 -36.69
C LEU A 8 -7.91 12.66 -35.73
N ILE A 9 -6.60 12.79 -35.97
CA ILE A 9 -5.57 12.28 -35.04
C ILE A 9 -5.68 12.95 -33.68
N CYS A 10 -5.84 14.28 -33.61
CA CYS A 10 -5.98 14.98 -32.34
C CYS A 10 -7.22 14.52 -31.55
N ILE A 11 -8.36 14.36 -32.23
CA ILE A 11 -9.60 13.87 -31.60
C ILE A 11 -9.40 12.43 -31.08
N LEU A 12 -8.78 11.57 -31.88
CA LEU A 12 -8.51 10.19 -31.50
C LEU A 12 -7.57 10.12 -30.29
N THR A 13 -6.47 10.86 -30.29
CA THR A 13 -5.50 10.90 -29.19
C THR A 13 -6.11 11.48 -27.91
N ALA A 14 -6.93 12.53 -28.02
CA ALA A 14 -7.67 13.07 -26.89
C ALA A 14 -8.65 12.05 -26.33
N GLY A 15 -9.39 11.36 -27.20
CA GLY A 15 -10.33 10.30 -26.83
C GLY A 15 -9.65 9.14 -26.10
N ILE A 16 -8.52 8.66 -26.62
CA ILE A 16 -7.72 7.60 -25.97
C ILE A 16 -7.19 8.08 -24.62
N SER A 17 -6.67 9.30 -24.54
CA SER A 17 -6.17 9.88 -23.27
C SER A 17 -7.28 10.00 -22.22
N LEU A 18 -8.47 10.47 -22.61
CA LEU A 18 -9.64 10.56 -21.73
C LEU A 18 -10.11 9.18 -21.26
N PHE A 19 -10.13 8.20 -22.15
CA PHE A 19 -10.49 6.82 -21.81
C PHE A 19 -9.45 6.16 -20.88
N ALA A 20 -8.16 6.35 -21.15
CA ALA A 20 -7.09 5.87 -20.27
C ALA A 20 -7.14 6.55 -18.90
N ALA A 21 -7.43 7.86 -18.86
CA ALA A 21 -7.56 8.60 -17.60
C ALA A 21 -8.81 8.23 -16.80
N SER A 22 -9.90 7.79 -17.45
CA SER A 22 -11.10 7.31 -16.77
C SER A 22 -10.95 5.87 -16.25
N TYR A 23 -10.01 5.11 -16.80
CA TYR A 23 -9.67 3.78 -16.31
C TYR A 23 -8.96 3.88 -14.94
N ARG A 24 -9.74 3.66 -13.88
CA ARG A 24 -9.20 3.50 -12.52
C ARG A 24 -8.74 2.06 -12.33
N PHE A 25 -7.48 1.90 -11.94
CA PHE A 25 -6.92 0.67 -11.40
C PHE A 25 -7.65 0.32 -10.09
N GLY A 26 -8.73 -0.46 -10.17
CA GLY A 26 -9.55 -0.88 -9.03
C GLY A 26 -8.86 -1.87 -8.09
N ASP A 27 -7.64 -2.27 -8.46
CA ASP A 27 -6.65 -3.03 -7.73
C ASP A 27 -5.64 -2.13 -6.99
N SER A 28 -5.70 -0.80 -7.17
CA SER A 28 -4.78 0.13 -6.51
C SER A 28 -5.46 1.03 -5.49
N ALA A 29 -4.77 1.33 -4.39
CA ALA A 29 -5.20 2.31 -3.40
C ALA A 29 -4.03 3.20 -2.97
N HIS A 30 -4.33 4.48 -2.72
CA HIS A 30 -3.36 5.44 -2.21
C HIS A 30 -3.70 5.81 -0.77
N ALA A 31 -2.68 6.06 0.06
CA ALA A 31 -2.83 6.62 1.40
C ALA A 31 -1.70 7.60 1.72
N ILE A 32 -2.03 8.64 2.49
CA ILE A 32 -1.08 9.65 2.96
C ILE A 32 -0.93 9.54 4.48
N GLY A 33 0.27 9.21 4.93
CA GLY A 33 0.62 9.02 6.34
C GLY A 33 1.57 10.07 6.92
N MET A 34 1.58 10.18 8.23
CA MET A 34 2.57 10.94 9.00
C MET A 34 3.11 10.04 10.11
N LEU A 35 4.42 9.76 10.11
CA LEU A 35 5.07 8.92 11.11
C LEU A 35 5.37 9.74 12.37
N ASN A 36 5.05 9.20 13.55
CA ASN A 36 5.25 9.87 14.84
C ASN A 36 5.53 8.85 15.95
N MET A 37 6.42 9.18 16.89
CA MET A 37 6.71 8.38 18.08
C MET A 37 5.49 8.08 18.95
N LYS A 38 4.44 8.93 18.90
CA LYS A 38 3.20 8.76 19.68
C LYS A 38 2.10 7.96 18.96
N GLY A 39 2.46 7.29 17.85
CA GLY A 39 1.49 6.75 16.92
C GLY A 39 1.12 7.79 15.87
N GLY A 40 1.57 7.53 14.65
CA GLY A 40 1.34 8.36 13.48
C GLY A 40 -0.13 8.52 13.12
N LYS A 41 -0.40 9.40 12.15
CA LYS A 41 -1.74 9.65 11.63
C LYS A 41 -1.79 9.36 10.15
N VAL A 42 -2.90 8.78 9.69
CA VAL A 42 -3.19 8.63 8.26
C VAL A 42 -4.39 9.50 7.90
N ARG A 43 -4.38 10.10 6.72
CA ARG A 43 -5.48 10.93 6.23
C ARG A 43 -6.72 10.10 5.90
N HIS A 44 -6.52 8.91 5.33
CA HIS A 44 -7.56 7.93 5.00
C HIS A 44 -6.92 6.53 4.91
N PRO A 45 -7.71 5.46 5.14
CA PRO A 45 -7.24 4.10 4.91
C PRO A 45 -6.99 3.83 3.41
N PHE A 46 -6.41 2.68 3.11
CA PHE A 46 -6.45 2.12 1.75
C PHE A 46 -7.84 1.57 1.50
N MET A 47 -8.53 2.09 0.50
CA MET A 47 -9.86 1.61 0.08
C MET A 47 -9.70 0.78 -1.19
N LEU A 48 -10.00 -0.51 -1.09
CA LEU A 48 -9.88 -1.47 -2.20
C LEU A 48 -11.22 -2.14 -2.48
N LYS A 49 -11.36 -2.69 -3.69
CA LYS A 49 -12.45 -3.61 -4.02
C LYS A 49 -12.01 -5.05 -3.77
N SER A 50 -12.82 -5.88 -3.14
CA SER A 50 -12.50 -7.30 -2.95
C SER A 50 -12.47 -8.09 -4.27
N GLY A 51 -11.98 -9.33 -4.22
CA GLY A 51 -12.03 -10.26 -5.36
C GLY A 51 -11.04 -9.96 -6.49
N ARG A 52 -9.88 -9.36 -6.19
CA ARG A 52 -8.77 -9.23 -7.15
C ARG A 52 -7.65 -10.21 -6.79
N ASP A 53 -6.94 -10.64 -7.82
CA ASP A 53 -5.78 -11.54 -7.67
C ASP A 53 -4.56 -10.77 -7.16
N ASP A 54 -4.44 -9.50 -7.56
CA ASP A 54 -3.34 -8.61 -7.19
C ASP A 54 -3.90 -7.28 -6.69
N TYR A 55 -3.16 -6.68 -5.76
CA TYR A 55 -3.43 -5.36 -5.23
C TYR A 55 -2.14 -4.55 -5.12
N THR A 56 -2.23 -3.24 -5.38
CA THR A 56 -1.12 -2.30 -5.24
C THR A 56 -1.48 -1.17 -4.27
N LEU A 57 -0.79 -1.10 -3.13
CA LEU A 57 -0.90 0.02 -2.21
C LEU A 57 0.21 1.02 -2.50
N ILE A 58 -0.14 2.29 -2.64
CA ILE A 58 0.81 3.39 -2.76
C ILE A 58 0.73 4.21 -1.49
N MET A 59 1.77 4.14 -0.66
CA MET A 59 1.88 4.96 0.55
C MET A 59 2.78 6.15 0.26
N THR A 60 2.32 7.36 0.57
CA THR A 60 3.21 8.51 0.71
C THR A 60 3.13 9.07 2.13
N GLY A 61 4.21 9.67 2.63
CA GLY A 61 4.19 10.22 3.97
C GLY A 61 5.33 11.13 4.33
N ILE A 62 5.20 11.74 5.51
CA ILE A 62 6.21 12.62 6.10
C ILE A 62 6.56 12.10 7.48
N VAL A 63 7.84 12.11 7.81
CA VAL A 63 8.32 11.74 9.14
C VAL A 63 8.33 12.96 10.04
N LEU A 64 7.61 12.93 11.16
CA LEU A 64 7.60 14.04 12.11
C LEU A 64 8.77 13.91 13.09
N PRO A 65 9.50 15.02 13.41
CA PRO A 65 10.44 15.02 14.52
C PRO A 65 9.75 14.60 15.83
N PRO A 66 10.42 13.87 16.74
CA PRO A 66 11.86 13.56 16.72
C PRO A 66 12.20 12.16 16.16
N VAL A 67 11.32 11.53 15.36
CA VAL A 67 11.57 10.18 14.81
C VAL A 67 12.91 10.14 14.07
N GLN A 68 13.79 9.23 14.50
CA GLN A 68 15.10 8.98 13.91
C GLN A 68 15.46 7.49 14.06
N GLY A 69 16.26 6.96 13.13
CA GLY A 69 16.75 5.58 13.14
C GLY A 69 16.08 4.70 12.09
N ASP A 70 16.25 3.39 12.21
CA ASP A 70 15.72 2.45 11.23
C ASP A 70 14.23 2.17 11.48
N VAL A 71 13.47 2.05 10.40
CA VAL A 71 12.02 1.82 10.46
C VAL A 71 11.66 0.57 9.66
N ARG A 72 11.16 -0.44 10.36
CA ARG A 72 10.62 -1.66 9.76
C ARG A 72 9.20 -1.43 9.27
N VAL A 73 8.94 -1.87 8.05
CA VAL A 73 7.63 -1.81 7.39
C VAL A 73 7.08 -3.23 7.26
N ALA A 74 5.83 -3.44 7.68
CA ALA A 74 5.20 -4.77 7.62
C ALA A 74 3.72 -4.68 7.27
N LEU A 75 3.23 -5.64 6.49
CA LEU A 75 1.80 -5.84 6.27
C LEU A 75 1.30 -6.92 7.23
N GLU A 76 0.32 -6.57 8.07
CA GLU A 76 -0.16 -7.41 9.17
C GLU A 76 -1.69 -7.40 9.26
N GLY A 77 -2.27 -8.48 9.78
CA GLY A 77 -3.72 -8.63 9.94
C GLY A 77 -4.31 -9.67 8.98
N GLN A 78 -5.64 -9.64 8.82
CA GLN A 78 -6.43 -10.57 8.04
C GLN A 78 -7.19 -9.85 6.91
N PRO A 79 -7.40 -10.51 5.74
CA PRO A 79 -6.89 -11.84 5.39
C PRO A 79 -5.37 -11.86 5.22
N ALA A 80 -4.74 -13.03 5.37
CA ALA A 80 -3.31 -13.18 5.12
C ALA A 80 -2.99 -12.93 3.64
N MET A 81 -1.98 -12.09 3.40
CA MET A 81 -1.56 -11.70 2.05
C MET A 81 -0.08 -12.03 1.86
N ARG A 82 0.28 -12.54 0.68
CA ARG A 82 1.68 -12.48 0.22
C ARG A 82 1.95 -11.06 -0.24
N TYR A 83 3.11 -10.50 0.09
CA TYR A 83 3.40 -9.13 -0.32
C TYR A 83 4.88 -8.88 -0.61
N SER A 84 5.14 -7.79 -1.32
CA SER A 84 6.47 -7.23 -1.56
C SER A 84 6.40 -5.72 -1.48
N ILE A 85 7.36 -5.13 -0.79
CA ILE A 85 7.46 -3.68 -0.62
C ILE A 85 8.60 -3.17 -1.50
N TYR A 86 8.33 -2.09 -2.22
CA TYR A 86 9.27 -1.42 -3.10
C TYR A 86 9.39 0.05 -2.71
N ASN A 87 10.61 0.58 -2.76
CA ASN A 87 10.83 2.00 -2.62
C ASN A 87 10.42 2.72 -3.91
N SER A 88 9.60 3.75 -3.80
CA SER A 88 9.20 4.57 -4.94
C SER A 88 10.26 5.63 -5.22
N GLU A 89 11.41 5.21 -5.73
CA GLU A 89 12.47 6.14 -6.11
C GLU A 89 12.06 6.95 -7.35
N PRO A 90 12.25 8.28 -7.35
CA PRO A 90 12.03 9.07 -8.54
C PRO A 90 13.05 8.65 -9.60
N ILE A 91 12.59 8.56 -10.85
CA ILE A 91 13.46 8.26 -12.01
C ILE A 91 14.60 9.28 -12.11
N VAL A 92 14.34 10.53 -11.70
CA VAL A 92 15.31 11.62 -11.64
C VAL A 92 15.45 12.09 -10.19
N LYS A 93 16.63 11.89 -9.61
CA LYS A 93 16.98 12.42 -8.29
C LYS A 93 17.45 13.87 -8.45
N LEU A 94 16.64 14.80 -7.95
CA LEU A 94 16.94 16.24 -7.95
C LEU A 94 17.60 16.71 -6.64
N ASP A 95 17.79 15.81 -5.67
CA ASP A 95 18.35 16.07 -4.33
C ASP A 95 17.68 17.20 -3.53
N ILE A 96 16.45 17.59 -3.90
CA ILE A 96 15.64 18.59 -3.18
C ILE A 96 15.20 18.06 -1.81
N HIS A 97 15.01 16.75 -1.71
CA HIS A 97 14.55 16.08 -0.49
C HIS A 97 15.41 14.85 -0.22
N ARG A 98 15.75 14.67 1.07
CA ARG A 98 16.38 13.44 1.55
C ARG A 98 15.40 12.27 1.41
N GLN A 99 15.91 11.13 0.97
CA GLN A 99 15.20 9.86 0.93
C GLN A 99 15.99 8.85 1.77
N PRO A 100 15.36 8.19 2.75
CA PRO A 100 16.02 7.11 3.48
C PRO A 100 16.32 5.94 2.53
N GLY A 101 17.41 5.23 2.80
CA GLY A 101 17.74 4.03 2.05
C GLY A 101 16.73 2.92 2.34
N PHE A 102 16.47 2.03 1.38
CA PHE A 102 15.49 0.95 1.57
C PHE A 102 16.12 -0.41 1.32
N ASN A 103 15.99 -1.32 2.29
CA ASN A 103 16.48 -2.68 2.20
C ASN A 103 15.37 -3.67 2.57
N GLY A 104 14.61 -4.09 1.56
CA GLY A 104 13.52 -5.08 1.67
C GLY A 104 12.32 -4.58 2.46
N GLU A 105 12.45 -4.46 3.77
CA GLU A 105 11.40 -3.96 4.69
C GLU A 105 11.90 -2.90 5.65
N ILE A 106 13.20 -2.60 5.63
CA ILE A 106 13.81 -1.63 6.53
C ILE A 106 14.10 -0.35 5.74
N LEU A 107 13.49 0.74 6.18
CA LEU A 107 13.89 2.10 5.83
C LEU A 107 15.06 2.48 6.76
N ASN A 108 16.24 2.65 6.18
CA ASN A 108 17.49 2.90 6.90
C ASN A 108 17.71 4.40 7.11
N ASP A 109 18.19 4.76 8.30
CA ASP A 109 18.51 6.13 8.69
C ASP A 109 17.31 7.07 8.43
N VAL A 110 16.10 6.71 8.87
CA VAL A 110 14.96 7.62 8.80
C VAL A 110 15.20 8.80 9.73
N ARG A 111 14.83 10.01 9.30
CA ARG A 111 14.97 11.25 10.06
C ARG A 111 13.73 12.12 9.96
N GLY A 112 13.54 12.98 10.96
CA GLY A 112 12.50 14.00 10.93
C GLY A 112 12.55 14.85 9.66
N ARG A 113 11.38 15.09 9.06
CA ARG A 113 11.12 15.77 7.79
C ARG A 113 11.44 14.97 6.52
N ASP A 114 11.91 13.73 6.63
CA ASP A 114 12.00 12.85 5.47
C ASP A 114 10.62 12.66 4.82
N ARG A 115 10.65 12.48 3.49
CA ARG A 115 9.48 12.10 2.71
C ARG A 115 9.61 10.64 2.31
N LEU A 116 8.56 9.88 2.54
CA LEU A 116 8.47 8.47 2.21
C LEU A 116 7.52 8.27 1.04
N ALA A 117 7.87 7.35 0.15
CA ALA A 117 7.00 6.86 -0.90
C ALA A 117 7.27 5.37 -1.11
N LEU A 118 6.28 4.53 -0.82
CA LEU A 118 6.40 3.06 -0.90
C LEU A 118 5.28 2.49 -1.75
N TRP A 119 5.62 1.46 -2.52
CA TRP A 119 4.65 0.64 -3.24
C TRP A 119 4.61 -0.73 -2.58
N VAL A 120 3.42 -1.22 -2.26
CA VAL A 120 3.22 -2.55 -1.69
C VAL A 120 2.37 -3.33 -2.67
N VAL A 121 2.95 -4.35 -3.29
CA VAL A 121 2.20 -5.29 -4.11
C VAL A 121 1.80 -6.44 -3.21
N MET A 122 0.51 -6.76 -3.13
CA MET A 122 -0.02 -7.81 -2.29
C MET A 122 -0.99 -8.70 -3.06
N GLN A 123 -1.02 -9.97 -2.68
CA GLN A 123 -1.79 -11.03 -3.33
C GLN A 123 -2.49 -11.86 -2.25
N PRO A 124 -3.78 -12.18 -2.39
CA PRO A 124 -4.45 -13.12 -1.50
C PRO A 124 -3.70 -14.46 -1.47
N GLN A 125 -3.54 -15.04 -0.28
CA GLN A 125 -3.07 -16.41 -0.17
C GLN A 125 -4.23 -17.36 -0.47
N THR A 126 -4.14 -18.10 -1.57
CA THR A 126 -5.00 -19.25 -1.86
C THR A 126 -4.36 -20.54 -1.32
N GLU A 127 -5.13 -21.59 -1.05
CA GLU A 127 -4.59 -22.90 -0.65
C GLU A 127 -3.52 -23.39 -1.64
N ASP A 128 -3.77 -23.25 -2.94
CA ASP A 128 -2.82 -23.57 -4.00
C ASP A 128 -1.50 -22.78 -3.89
N SER A 129 -1.57 -21.49 -3.50
CA SER A 129 -0.38 -20.66 -3.34
C SER A 129 0.50 -21.12 -2.17
N LEU A 130 -0.12 -21.59 -1.08
CA LEU A 130 0.58 -22.11 0.10
C LEU A 130 1.34 -23.39 -0.24
N LEU A 131 0.71 -24.30 -0.99
CA LEU A 131 1.34 -25.54 -1.46
C LEU A 131 2.52 -25.25 -2.41
N ARG A 132 2.38 -24.25 -3.29
CA ARG A 132 3.46 -23.86 -4.22
C ARG A 132 4.70 -23.30 -3.53
N ASP A 133 4.52 -22.50 -2.49
CA ASP A 133 5.64 -21.92 -1.74
C ASP A 133 6.43 -23.02 -1.01
N GLU A 134 5.74 -24.06 -0.51
CA GLU A 134 6.37 -25.24 0.10
C GLU A 134 7.20 -26.04 -0.92
N VAL A 135 6.67 -26.24 -2.13
CA VAL A 135 7.37 -27.01 -3.19
C VAL A 135 8.55 -26.25 -3.80
N THR A 136 8.42 -24.94 -4.00
CA THR A 136 9.44 -24.16 -4.72
C THR A 136 10.62 -23.73 -3.84
N GLY A 137 10.51 -23.88 -2.50
CA GLY A 137 11.53 -23.43 -1.56
C GLY A 137 11.83 -21.92 -1.65
N LYS A 138 11.04 -21.16 -2.42
CA LYS A 138 11.10 -19.70 -2.42
C LYS A 138 10.41 -19.25 -1.14
N PRO A 139 11.10 -18.50 -0.27
CA PRO A 139 10.46 -17.95 0.92
C PRO A 139 9.49 -16.86 0.48
N GLY A 140 8.26 -17.25 0.12
CA GLY A 140 7.13 -16.35 0.12
C GLY A 140 7.03 -15.78 1.53
N LYS A 141 7.27 -14.47 1.67
CA LYS A 141 7.29 -13.84 2.99
C LYS A 141 5.87 -13.83 3.52
N LYS A 142 5.58 -14.77 4.42
CA LYS A 142 4.29 -14.84 5.13
C LYS A 142 4.19 -13.62 6.04
N SER A 143 3.00 -13.02 6.14
CA SER A 143 2.76 -12.06 7.21
C SER A 143 2.99 -12.78 8.54
N SER A 144 4.08 -12.47 9.23
CA SER A 144 4.53 -13.17 10.43
C SER A 144 3.71 -12.80 11.67
N GLY A 145 2.40 -12.60 11.49
CA GLY A 145 1.49 -12.21 12.56
C GLY A 145 1.14 -13.37 13.48
N GLU A 146 2.12 -13.94 14.20
CA GLU A 146 1.88 -14.70 15.44
C GLU A 146 1.51 -13.73 16.59
N GLY A 147 0.55 -12.84 16.34
CA GLY A 147 -0.16 -12.14 17.40
C GLY A 147 -1.32 -13.00 17.89
N PRO A 148 -1.82 -12.80 19.13
CA PRO A 148 -2.97 -13.55 19.64
C PRO A 148 -4.11 -13.46 18.62
N HIS A 149 -4.64 -14.64 18.24
CA HIS A 149 -5.55 -15.00 17.12
C HIS A 149 -6.88 -14.21 17.00
N GLY A 150 -6.89 -12.91 17.23
CA GLY A 150 -8.00 -12.03 16.88
C GLY A 150 -7.97 -11.65 15.41
N GLU A 151 -9.15 -11.49 14.81
CA GLU A 151 -9.44 -10.94 13.48
C GLU A 151 -8.96 -9.48 13.35
N ARG A 152 -7.65 -9.25 13.44
CA ARG A 152 -7.10 -7.90 13.26
C ARG A 152 -7.28 -7.51 11.80
N PRO A 153 -7.84 -6.34 11.48
CA PRO A 153 -7.97 -5.89 10.10
C PRO A 153 -6.59 -5.72 9.47
N LEU A 154 -6.48 -6.07 8.19
CA LEU A 154 -5.27 -5.88 7.40
C LEU A 154 -4.78 -4.43 7.48
N SER A 155 -3.49 -4.22 7.72
CA SER A 155 -2.89 -2.91 7.89
C SER A 155 -1.41 -2.90 7.50
N LEU A 156 -0.98 -1.79 6.88
CA LEU A 156 0.43 -1.50 6.65
C LEU A 156 0.98 -0.73 7.84
N ASN A 157 1.94 -1.32 8.55
CA ASN A 157 2.47 -0.83 9.80
C ASN A 157 3.94 -0.45 9.68
N PHE A 158 4.32 0.58 10.43
CA PHE A 158 5.68 1.10 10.54
C PHE A 158 6.10 1.02 12.00
N TYR A 159 7.25 0.41 12.25
CA TYR A 159 7.80 0.21 13.58
C TYR A 159 9.20 0.81 13.64
N ALA A 160 9.55 1.49 14.72
CA ALA A 160 10.94 1.76 15.03
C ALA A 160 11.65 0.42 15.25
N ASP A 161 12.72 0.16 14.50
CA ASP A 161 13.35 -1.17 14.46
C ASP A 161 14.01 -1.53 15.80
N ASP A 162 14.62 -0.53 16.46
CA ASP A 162 15.33 -0.66 17.73
C ASP A 162 14.42 -1.03 18.93
N SER A 163 13.20 -0.50 18.94
CA SER A 163 12.30 -0.51 20.08
C SER A 163 11.00 -1.26 19.82
N GLY A 164 10.71 -1.60 18.57
CA GLY A 164 9.44 -2.18 18.14
C GLY A 164 8.24 -1.25 18.27
N ASN A 165 8.45 0.03 18.62
CA ASN A 165 7.37 0.99 18.81
C ASN A 165 6.65 1.28 17.50
N LYS A 166 5.32 1.19 17.51
CA LYS A 166 4.50 1.48 16.32
C LYS A 166 4.48 2.98 16.01
N LEU A 167 5.07 3.36 14.88
CA LEU A 167 5.19 4.73 14.40
C LEU A 167 4.02 5.16 13.52
N LEU A 168 3.39 4.22 12.81
CA LEU A 168 2.22 4.45 11.96
C LEU A 168 1.52 3.12 11.68
N GLY A 169 0.19 3.14 11.56
CA GLY A 169 -0.58 2.03 11.00
C GLY A 169 -1.62 2.56 10.03
N ILE A 170 -1.67 2.00 8.83
CA ILE A 170 -2.62 2.38 7.79
C ILE A 170 -3.56 1.20 7.54
N PRO A 171 -4.85 1.31 7.89
CA PRO A 171 -5.80 0.23 7.62
C PRO A 171 -5.99 0.00 6.13
N VAL A 172 -6.19 -1.27 5.76
CA VAL A 172 -6.64 -1.70 4.43
C VAL A 172 -8.08 -2.16 4.56
N VAL A 173 -8.98 -1.51 3.83
CA VAL A 173 -10.43 -1.74 3.88
C VAL A 173 -10.91 -2.18 2.51
N PHE A 174 -11.57 -3.32 2.46
CA PHE A 174 -12.27 -3.82 1.27
C PHE A 174 -13.71 -3.30 1.30
N ALA A 175 -14.01 -2.30 0.49
CA ALA A 175 -15.20 -1.45 0.61
C ALA A 175 -16.53 -2.21 0.43
N ASP A 176 -16.52 -3.24 -0.39
CA ASP A 176 -17.67 -4.07 -0.76
C ASP A 176 -18.03 -5.13 0.29
N LEU A 177 -17.09 -5.53 1.15
CA LEU A 177 -17.39 -6.46 2.25
C LEU A 177 -18.22 -5.82 3.36
N HIS A 178 -18.24 -4.50 3.47
CA HIS A 178 -18.99 -3.78 4.50
C HIS A 178 -20.43 -3.42 4.09
N SER A 179 -20.78 -3.50 2.80
CA SER A 179 -22.12 -3.12 2.32
C SER A 179 -23.21 -4.17 2.56
N GLU A 180 -22.88 -5.44 2.79
CA GLU A 180 -23.88 -6.52 2.87
C GLU A 180 -24.51 -6.70 4.26
N GLY A 181 -23.97 -6.08 5.32
CA GLY A 181 -24.49 -6.24 6.69
C GLY A 181 -25.60 -5.25 7.11
N GLY A 182 -26.00 -4.31 6.26
CA GLY A 182 -26.70 -3.09 6.69
C GLY A 182 -28.23 -3.00 6.53
N SER A 183 -28.93 -3.97 5.92
CA SER A 183 -30.34 -3.76 5.51
C SER A 183 -31.38 -4.79 5.98
N HIS A 184 -31.10 -5.61 7.00
CA HIS A 184 -32.14 -6.38 7.68
C HIS A 184 -32.39 -5.90 9.10
N GLY A 185 -32.77 -4.62 9.23
CA GLY A 185 -33.57 -4.16 10.35
C GLY A 185 -35.00 -4.69 10.18
N THR A 186 -35.27 -5.85 10.77
CA THR A 186 -36.63 -6.32 11.06
C THR A 186 -37.32 -5.27 11.93
N ARG A 187 -38.29 -4.56 11.34
CA ARG A 187 -39.34 -3.88 12.11
C ARG A 187 -40.15 -4.97 12.79
N HIS A 188 -40.07 -5.05 14.11
CA HIS A 188 -41.11 -5.62 14.96
C HIS A 188 -42.02 -4.50 15.46
#